data_AF-A0A7X9PKY5-F1
#
_entry.id   AF-A0A7X9PKY5-F1
#
_cell.length_a   1.000
_cell.length_b   1.000
_cell.length_c   1.000
_cell.angle_alpha   90.00
_cell.angle_beta   90.00
_cell.angle_gamma   90.00
#
_symmetry.space_group_name_H-M   'P 1'
#
loop_
_entity.id
_entity.type
_entity.pdbx_description
1 polymer ?
#
loop_
_entity_poly.entity_id
_entity_poly.type
_entity_poly.pdbx_seq_one_letter_code
_entity_poly.pdbx_strand_id
1 'polypeptide(L)'
;ANNTYQCPDTFTIFRAVVAKSAGKIEFPSAFTPNPNGPNGGKYNPNDLNNDVFHPIFVGVDQYQLSIFNRWGELIFESTDPNIGWDGYYRNELCKQDVYVWKVKGKFINGQSFLKAGDVTLLR
;
A
#
# COMPACT_ATOMS: atom_id res chain seq x y z
N ALA A 1 34.07 -27.19 -24.79
CA ALA A 1 35.15 -27.38 -25.78
C ALA A 1 36.43 -26.88 -25.16
N ASN A 2 37.44 -27.74 -24.95
CA ASN A 2 38.72 -27.33 -24.36
C ASN A 2 39.69 -26.91 -25.47
N ASN A 3 40.49 -25.88 -25.21
CA ASN A 3 41.63 -25.55 -26.05
C ASN A 3 42.86 -26.39 -25.67
N THR A 4 43.89 -26.33 -26.51
CA THR A 4 45.08 -27.21 -26.55
C THR A 4 45.99 -27.15 -25.31
N TYR A 5 45.62 -26.40 -24.26
CA TYR A 5 46.37 -26.28 -22.99
C TYR A 5 45.63 -26.84 -21.76
N GLN A 6 44.54 -27.59 -21.94
CA GLN A 6 43.86 -28.34 -20.87
C GLN A 6 43.45 -27.52 -19.62
N CYS A 7 43.09 -26.24 -19.79
CA CYS A 7 42.46 -25.46 -18.72
C CYS A 7 40.94 -25.41 -18.93
N PRO A 8 40.13 -26.19 -18.20
CA PRO A 8 38.68 -25.99 -18.18
C PRO A 8 38.35 -24.75 -17.35
N ASP A 9 37.87 -23.68 -18.01
CA ASP A 9 37.30 -22.54 -17.30
C ASP A 9 35.94 -22.97 -16.70
N THR A 10 35.87 -23.07 -15.37
CA THR A 10 34.65 -23.46 -14.67
C THR A 10 33.96 -22.20 -14.17
N PHE A 11 33.13 -21.60 -15.01
CA PHE A 11 32.25 -20.53 -14.55
C PHE A 11 31.08 -21.15 -13.79
N THR A 12 31.24 -21.31 -12.47
CA THR A 12 30.14 -21.73 -11.61
C THR A 12 29.33 -20.49 -11.21
N ILE A 13 28.13 -20.33 -11.77
CA ILE A 13 27.21 -19.26 -11.37
C ILE A 13 26.63 -19.62 -9.99
N PHE A 14 27.34 -19.25 -8.91
CA PHE A 14 27.01 -19.61 -7.53
C PHE A 14 25.87 -18.82 -6.88
N ARG A 15 24.97 -18.24 -7.65
CA ARG A 15 23.79 -17.57 -7.09
C ARG A 15 22.59 -17.82 -7.97
N ALA A 16 21.91 -18.95 -7.74
CA ALA A 16 20.48 -18.99 -7.95
C ALA A 16 19.90 -17.91 -7.03
N VAL A 17 19.71 -16.70 -7.57
CA VAL A 17 18.95 -15.67 -6.88
C VAL A 17 17.52 -16.20 -6.89
N VAL A 18 17.11 -16.83 -5.79
CA VAL A 18 15.70 -17.17 -5.59
C VAL A 18 15.00 -15.82 -5.61
N ALA A 19 14.32 -15.52 -6.71
CA ALA A 19 13.45 -14.36 -6.82
C ALA A 19 12.31 -14.57 -5.81
N LYS A 20 12.54 -14.23 -4.54
CA LYS A 20 11.45 -14.02 -3.61
C LYS A 20 10.67 -12.86 -4.21
N SER A 21 9.48 -13.15 -4.73
CA SER A 21 8.54 -12.12 -5.18
C SER A 21 8.48 -11.06 -4.09
N ALA A 22 9.03 -9.88 -4.35
CA ALA A 22 9.11 -8.80 -3.39
C ALA A 22 7.74 -8.14 -3.38
N GLY A 23 7.00 -8.31 -2.28
CA GLY A 23 5.78 -7.56 -2.11
C GLY A 23 6.08 -6.06 -2.07
N LYS A 24 5.18 -5.27 -2.64
CA LYS A 24 5.29 -3.80 -2.67
C LYS A 24 3.98 -3.21 -2.19
N ILE A 25 4.05 -2.12 -1.44
CA ILE A 25 2.89 -1.35 -1.02
C ILE A 25 3.28 0.12 -0.92
N GLU A 26 2.55 1.01 -1.58
CA GLU A 26 2.77 2.46 -1.52
C GLU A 26 1.43 3.17 -1.38
N PHE A 27 1.44 4.32 -0.70
CA PHE A 27 0.25 5.15 -0.46
C PHE A 27 0.41 6.52 -1.13
N PRO A 28 -0.68 7.14 -1.60
CA PRO A 28 -0.66 8.52 -2.08
C PRO A 28 -0.46 9.50 -0.91
N SER A 29 -0.05 10.74 -1.19
CA SER A 29 0.11 11.79 -0.18
C SER A 29 -1.12 12.71 -0.06
N ALA A 30 -2.03 12.68 -1.03
CA ALA A 30 -3.26 13.48 -1.00
C ALA A 30 -4.37 12.85 -1.83
N PHE A 31 -5.62 13.13 -1.46
CA PHE A 31 -6.82 12.72 -2.18
C PHE A 31 -7.95 13.74 -2.00
N THR A 32 -8.93 13.74 -2.90
CA THR A 32 -10.06 14.69 -2.92
C THR A 32 -11.36 13.90 -2.81
N PRO A 33 -11.95 13.77 -1.62
CA PRO A 33 -13.14 12.95 -1.43
C PRO A 33 -14.34 13.47 -2.21
N ASN A 34 -15.19 12.55 -2.66
CA ASN A 34 -16.38 12.87 -3.43
C ASN A 34 -17.60 13.10 -2.51
N PRO A 35 -18.15 14.33 -2.45
CA PRO A 35 -19.34 14.63 -1.63
C PRO A 35 -20.61 13.90 -2.09
N ASN A 36 -20.65 13.47 -3.36
CA ASN A 36 -21.78 12.79 -3.98
C ASN A 36 -21.46 11.32 -4.30
N GLY A 37 -20.31 10.82 -3.86
CA GLY A 37 -19.84 9.47 -4.11
C GLY A 37 -20.51 8.43 -3.20
N PRO A 38 -20.34 7.14 -3.50
CA PRO A 38 -20.77 6.09 -2.60
C PRO A 38 -19.94 6.13 -1.31
N ASN A 39 -20.62 6.03 -0.15
CA ASN A 39 -19.97 5.87 1.14
C ASN A 39 -19.60 4.40 1.36
N GLY A 40 -18.35 4.13 1.70
CA GLY A 40 -17.88 2.78 2.02
C GLY A 40 -16.46 2.46 1.55
N GLY A 41 -15.72 3.43 1.02
CA GLY A 41 -14.28 3.27 0.76
C GLY A 41 -13.90 2.29 -0.35
N LYS A 42 -14.87 1.69 -1.06
CA LYS A 42 -14.59 0.85 -2.22
C LYS A 42 -14.14 1.71 -3.38
N TYR A 43 -13.02 1.34 -3.98
CA TYR A 43 -12.45 2.02 -5.14
C TYR A 43 -12.28 1.04 -6.29
N ASN A 44 -12.25 1.56 -7.52
CA ASN A 44 -11.88 0.79 -8.69
C ASN A 44 -10.40 1.08 -9.00
N PRO A 45 -9.50 0.07 -8.97
CA PRO A 45 -8.09 0.26 -9.27
C PRO A 45 -7.80 0.80 -10.67
N ASN A 46 -8.77 0.70 -11.60
CA ASN A 46 -8.67 1.22 -12.96
C ASN A 46 -9.30 2.62 -13.12
N ASP A 47 -9.88 3.17 -12.07
CA ASP A 47 -10.43 4.52 -12.10
C ASP A 47 -9.32 5.56 -11.94
N LEU A 48 -9.49 6.70 -12.60
CA LEU A 48 -8.57 7.84 -12.55
C LEU A 48 -8.97 8.85 -11.47
N ASN A 49 -10.12 8.64 -10.82
CA ASN A 49 -10.60 9.47 -9.73
C ASN A 49 -9.76 9.24 -8.46
N ASN A 50 -9.31 10.33 -7.82
CA ASN A 50 -8.53 10.30 -6.59
C ASN A 50 -9.44 10.56 -5.37
N ASP A 51 -10.57 9.85 -5.32
CA ASP A 51 -11.67 10.12 -4.38
C ASP A 51 -11.56 9.30 -3.09
N VAL A 52 -10.72 8.27 -3.12
CA VAL A 52 -10.52 7.33 -2.01
C VAL A 52 -9.02 7.18 -1.75
N PHE A 53 -8.61 7.37 -0.50
CA PHE A 53 -7.27 7.06 -0.04
C PHE A 53 -7.07 5.55 0.09
N HIS A 54 -6.27 4.97 -0.80
CA HIS A 54 -5.96 3.54 -0.81
C HIS A 54 -4.51 3.26 -1.23
N PRO A 55 -3.94 2.10 -0.89
CA PRO A 55 -2.62 1.73 -1.37
C PRO A 55 -2.62 1.23 -2.82
N ILE A 56 -1.46 1.37 -3.48
CA ILE A 56 -1.07 0.52 -4.60
C ILE A 56 -0.23 -0.62 -4.02
N PHE A 57 -0.67 -1.87 -4.19
CA PHE A 57 -0.04 -3.01 -3.57
C PHE A 57 0.12 -4.22 -4.50
N VAL A 58 1.13 -5.04 -4.20
CA VAL A 58 1.41 -6.31 -4.86
C VAL A 58 1.83 -7.32 -3.80
N GLY A 59 1.15 -8.47 -3.76
CA GLY A 59 1.53 -9.60 -2.91
C GLY A 59 1.34 -9.34 -1.42
N VAL A 60 0.29 -8.63 -1.00
CA VAL A 60 -0.09 -8.44 0.41
C VAL A 60 -1.01 -9.60 0.83
N ASP A 61 -0.67 -10.25 1.95
CA ASP A 61 -1.41 -11.37 2.54
C ASP A 61 -2.15 -10.93 3.83
N GLN A 62 -1.47 -10.17 4.69
CA GLN A 62 -2.07 -9.56 5.88
C GLN A 62 -2.00 -8.05 5.76
N TYR A 63 -3.09 -7.38 6.13
CA TYR A 63 -3.22 -5.93 6.03
C TYR A 63 -4.07 -5.39 7.19
N GLN A 64 -3.61 -4.30 7.80
CA GLN A 64 -4.39 -3.50 8.74
C GLN A 64 -3.95 -2.05 8.60
N LEU A 65 -4.84 -1.24 8.04
CA LEU A 65 -4.71 0.21 7.90
C LEU A 65 -5.49 0.88 9.02
N SER A 66 -4.88 1.86 9.66
CA SER A 66 -5.50 2.74 10.64
C SER A 66 -5.19 4.19 10.26
N ILE A 67 -6.20 5.05 10.24
CA ILE A 67 -6.07 6.48 9.95
C ILE A 67 -6.58 7.27 11.14
N PHE A 68 -5.84 8.30 11.49
CA PHE A 68 -6.06 9.15 12.65
C PHE A 68 -6.17 10.60 12.22
N ASN A 69 -7.01 11.36 12.92
CA ASN A 69 -6.96 12.82 12.83
C ASN A 69 -5.75 13.38 13.58
N ARG A 70 -5.50 14.69 13.46
CA ARG A 70 -4.40 15.39 14.15
C ARG A 70 -4.43 15.32 15.69
N TRP A 71 -5.55 14.88 16.28
CA TRP A 71 -5.74 14.71 17.73
C TRP A 71 -5.47 13.27 18.19
N GLY A 72 -5.14 12.36 17.27
CA GLY A 72 -4.92 10.95 17.56
C GLY A 72 -6.20 10.12 17.64
N GLU A 73 -7.36 10.67 17.28
CA GLU A 73 -8.60 9.90 17.20
C GLU A 73 -8.58 9.01 15.95
N LEU A 74 -8.89 7.73 16.12
CA LEU A 74 -9.06 6.78 15.03
C LEU A 74 -10.32 7.13 14.25
N ILE A 75 -10.14 7.53 12.98
CA ILE A 75 -11.25 7.89 12.09
C ILE A 75 -11.59 6.79 11.09
N PHE A 76 -10.63 5.94 10.75
CA PHE A 76 -10.85 4.84 9.81
C PHE A 76 -9.94 3.66 10.13
N GLU A 77 -10.46 2.45 9.98
CA GLU A 77 -9.71 1.22 10.04
C GLU A 77 -10.22 0.23 8.99
N SER A 78 -9.30 -0.47 8.33
CA SER A 78 -9.64 -1.54 7.40
C SER A 78 -8.59 -2.66 7.44
N THR A 79 -9.06 -3.89 7.31
CA THR A 79 -8.22 -5.08 7.09
C THR A 79 -8.22 -5.57 5.64
N ASP A 80 -9.01 -4.95 4.77
CA ASP A 80 -9.06 -5.25 3.34
C ASP A 80 -8.34 -4.14 2.57
N PRO A 81 -7.26 -4.45 1.82
CA PRO A 81 -6.55 -3.43 1.04
C PRO A 81 -7.38 -2.88 -0.13
N ASN A 82 -8.49 -3.53 -0.52
CA ASN A 82 -9.45 -3.03 -1.51
C ASN A 82 -10.47 -2.04 -0.92
N ILE A 83 -10.41 -1.79 0.38
CA ILE A 83 -11.23 -0.80 1.07
C ILE A 83 -10.30 0.28 1.61
N GLY A 84 -10.38 1.45 0.98
CA GLY A 84 -9.69 2.67 1.38
C GLY A 84 -10.57 3.61 2.18
N TRP A 85 -10.05 4.80 2.48
CA TRP A 85 -10.80 5.84 3.16
C TRP A 85 -11.30 6.89 2.17
N ASP A 86 -12.61 7.08 2.11
CA ASP A 86 -13.31 8.00 1.20
C ASP A 86 -13.47 9.41 1.78
N GLY A 87 -12.80 9.73 2.89
CA GLY A 87 -12.90 11.03 3.54
C GLY A 87 -14.07 11.17 4.51
N TYR A 88 -14.90 10.13 4.70
CA TYR A 88 -16.01 10.19 5.64
C TYR A 88 -15.64 9.62 7.01
N TYR A 89 -16.22 10.20 8.06
CA TYR A 89 -16.20 9.67 9.42
C TYR A 89 -17.59 9.84 10.03
N ARG A 90 -18.19 8.75 10.53
CA ARG A 90 -19.55 8.76 11.10
C ARG A 90 -20.61 9.39 10.18
N ASN A 91 -20.54 9.11 8.88
CA ASN A 91 -21.37 9.67 7.81
C ASN A 91 -21.22 11.19 7.58
N GLU A 92 -20.22 11.83 8.18
CA GLU A 92 -19.88 13.22 7.92
C GLU A 92 -18.58 13.31 7.12
N LEU A 93 -18.55 14.20 6.12
CA LEU A 93 -17.34 14.46 5.36
C LEU A 93 -16.31 15.16 6.26
N CYS A 94 -15.12 14.59 6.36
CA CYS A 94 -14.05 15.14 7.17
C CYS A 94 -13.56 16.48 6.62
N LYS A 95 -12.99 17.30 7.49
CA LYS A 95 -12.44 18.61 7.12
C LYS A 95 -11.19 18.42 6.26
N GLN A 96 -10.94 19.38 5.37
CA GLN A 96 -9.65 19.53 4.72
C GLN A 96 -8.59 19.79 5.80
N ASP A 97 -7.75 18.78 6.03
CA ASP A 97 -6.69 18.74 7.03
C ASP A 97 -5.72 17.61 6.67
N VAL A 98 -4.65 17.50 7.44
CA VAL A 98 -3.69 16.40 7.35
C VAL A 98 -4.07 15.30 8.35
N TYR A 99 -4.14 14.08 7.85
CA TYR A 99 -4.46 12.87 8.60
C TYR A 99 -3.26 11.95 8.62
N VAL A 100 -3.04 11.25 9.74
CA VAL A 100 -1.91 10.33 9.90
C VAL A 100 -2.40 8.93 9.66
N TRP A 101 -1.70 8.16 8.84
CA TRP A 101 -2.01 6.76 8.61
C TRP A 101 -0.87 5.85 9.06
N LYS A 102 -1.25 4.64 9.48
CA LYS A 102 -0.35 3.56 9.83
C LYS A 102 -0.87 2.28 9.23
N VAL A 103 0.00 1.55 8.56
CA VAL A 103 -0.32 0.24 7.99
C VAL A 103 0.67 -0.78 8.52
N LYS A 104 0.15 -1.95 8.90
CA LYS A 104 0.97 -3.11 9.24
C LYS A 104 0.43 -4.33 8.50
N GLY A 105 1.32 -5.27 8.18
CA GLY A 105 0.93 -6.42 7.41
C GLY A 105 2.05 -7.38 7.11
N LYS A 106 1.75 -8.36 6.26
CA LYS A 106 2.68 -9.34 5.74
C LYS A 106 2.47 -9.52 4.25
N PHE A 107 3.55 -9.70 3.53
CA PHE A 107 3.50 -10.10 2.13
C PHE A 107 3.40 -11.62 2.01
N ILE A 108 2.99 -12.10 0.83
CA ILE A 108 2.88 -13.53 0.48
C ILE A 108 4.20 -14.31 0.66
N ASN A 109 5.34 -13.62 0.67
CA ASN A 109 6.65 -14.20 0.89
C ASN A 109 7.02 -14.32 2.38
N GLY A 110 6.09 -13.99 3.29
CA GLY A 110 6.24 -14.01 4.74
C GLY A 110 6.89 -12.76 5.35
N GLN A 111 7.39 -11.83 4.53
CA GLN A 111 8.02 -10.60 5.02
C GLN A 111 6.95 -9.67 5.61
N SER A 112 7.17 -9.26 6.86
CA SER A 112 6.30 -8.28 7.53
C SER A 112 6.68 -6.86 7.12
N PHE A 113 5.69 -5.96 7.04
CA PHE A 113 5.91 -4.54 6.81
C PHE A 113 5.15 -3.70 7.82
N LEU A 114 5.74 -2.55 8.13
CA LEU A 114 5.16 -1.49 8.93
C LEU A 114 5.49 -0.18 8.21
N LYS A 115 4.47 0.54 7.77
CA LYS A 115 4.63 1.87 7.18
C LYS A 115 3.70 2.84 7.90
N ALA A 116 4.10 4.10 7.93
CA ALA A 116 3.29 5.19 8.43
C ALA A 116 3.64 6.45 7.63
N GLY A 117 2.71 7.39 7.61
CA GLY A 117 2.87 8.66 6.94
C GLY A 117 1.66 9.53 7.19
N ASP A 118 1.58 10.59 6.42
CA ASP A 118 0.44 11.48 6.41
C ASP A 118 -0.25 11.47 5.04
N VAL A 119 -1.51 11.89 5.03
CA VAL A 119 -2.32 12.12 3.85
C VAL A 119 -3.07 13.43 4.03
N THR A 120 -3.05 14.28 3.01
CA THR A 120 -3.84 15.51 2.97
C THR A 120 -5.18 15.24 2.29
N LEU A 121 -6.28 15.52 3.00
CA LEU A 121 -7.62 15.55 2.40
C LEU A 121 -7.81 16.94 1.79
N LEU A 122 -8.03 17.02 0.48
CA LEU A 122 -8.24 18.27 -0.26
C LEU A 122 -9.72 18.47 -0.58
N ARG A 123 -10.18 19.73 -0.66
CA ARG A 123 -11.53 20.07 -1.08
C ARG A 123 -11.53 21.06 -2.24
#